data_AF-A0AA38UY54-F1
#
_entry.id   AF-A0AA38UY54-F1
#
_cell.length_a   1.000
_cell.length_b   1.000
_cell.length_c   1.000
_cell.angle_alpha   90.00
_cell.angle_beta   90.00
_cell.angle_gamma   90.00
#
_symmetry.space_group_name_H-M   'P 1'
#
loop_
_entity.id
_entity.type
_entity.pdbx_description
1 polymer ?
#
loop_
_entity_poly.entity_id
_entity_poly.type
_entity_poly.pdbx_seq_one_letter_code
_entity_poly.pdbx_strand_id
1 'polypeptide(L)'
;MSVCWGCGKPGHYQGNSGSNSEESTDRKWDSYDDDDDDVDEFIGPIPGPSNHQSDYETLHTELEEKRLREKIAMAFEDDERLDSIEARFNCFAHNRIDSKPRINYDNNELLAMDPMSMDNEEYAEWIRMGLYRKSHAQEIAEKERLKVERAARRAHKKAVHAETECLEKLGAAERRSRRQEKENQRLELSRSEYHNRWKLLLSNTSADMPQVEIGFDDIPWPILPAFKKSDKKSASDNALSLLLDDFTRNEISTFLFTSCVPSADPSIDTAIGETNSPSSSTPAQRLAEMEMAKARKDRKEKLRETLLCFHPDKFEGRLMSRVRPDEKVKVTEALAIVEGNSRDICLFRIAADEMIADSNEPSPEEHQNDDEIWDKYEQESRNNEDSEPEQWGGSQYESDPIDDEYLNNEHLGLMQDHHNPSYSDYY
;
A
#
# COMPACT_ATOMS: atom_id res chain seq x y z
N MET A 1 -46.50 -8.59 -41.19
CA MET A 1 -46.59 -7.19 -40.73
C MET A 1 -45.17 -6.75 -40.40
N SER A 2 -44.40 -6.38 -41.42
CA SER A 2 -44.05 -4.99 -41.82
C SER A 2 -43.50 -4.11 -40.70
N VAL A 3 -42.17 -3.98 -40.72
CA VAL A 3 -41.29 -2.78 -40.61
C VAL A 3 -41.76 -1.63 -39.71
N CYS A 4 -40.90 -1.24 -38.76
CA CYS A 4 -40.38 0.14 -38.62
C CYS A 4 -39.25 0.21 -37.59
N TRP A 5 -38.01 0.21 -38.08
CA TRP A 5 -36.84 0.71 -37.34
C TRP A 5 -36.83 2.23 -37.50
N GLY A 6 -37.11 2.96 -36.42
CA GLY A 6 -37.08 4.41 -36.40
C GLY A 6 -35.65 4.94 -36.19
N CYS A 7 -35.07 5.52 -37.24
CA CYS A 7 -33.90 6.38 -37.15
C CYS A 7 -34.21 7.64 -36.34
N GLY A 8 -33.63 7.75 -35.14
CA GLY A 8 -33.54 8.99 -34.37
C GLY A 8 -32.44 9.90 -34.93
N LYS A 9 -32.80 11.15 -35.22
CA LYS A 9 -31.92 12.20 -35.78
C LYS A 9 -30.82 12.62 -34.79
N PRO A 10 -29.64 13.07 -35.29
CA PRO A 10 -28.60 13.66 -34.45
C PRO A 10 -29.05 15.02 -33.93
N GLY A 11 -29.04 15.16 -32.60
CA GLY A 11 -29.31 16.40 -31.89
C GLY A 11 -28.26 17.47 -32.16
N HIS A 12 -28.78 18.66 -32.41
CA HIS A 12 -28.11 19.91 -32.65
C HIS A 12 -27.22 20.31 -31.46
N TYR A 13 -25.91 20.35 -31.64
CA TYR A 13 -24.95 20.84 -30.64
C TYR A 13 -25.07 22.38 -30.58
N GLN A 14 -25.87 22.89 -29.65
CA GLN A 14 -25.84 24.31 -29.30
C GLN A 14 -24.60 24.54 -28.43
N GLY A 15 -23.68 25.35 -28.93
CA GLY A 15 -22.53 25.84 -28.19
C GLY A 15 -23.00 26.59 -26.95
N ASN A 16 -22.80 25.96 -25.80
CA ASN A 16 -22.91 26.63 -24.51
C ASN A 16 -21.59 27.36 -24.27
N SER A 17 -21.57 28.64 -24.63
CA SER A 17 -20.54 29.61 -24.26
C SER A 17 -20.66 29.88 -22.75
N GLY A 18 -20.37 28.86 -21.95
CA GLY A 18 -20.18 29.01 -20.51
C GLY A 18 -18.86 29.73 -20.30
N SER A 19 -18.95 31.04 -20.08
CA SER A 19 -17.94 31.83 -19.40
C SER A 19 -17.62 31.17 -18.06
N ASN A 20 -16.62 30.29 -18.05
CA ASN A 20 -15.91 29.90 -16.84
C ASN A 20 -15.22 31.16 -16.33
N SER A 21 -15.89 31.90 -15.45
CA SER A 21 -15.18 32.72 -14.50
C SER A 21 -14.32 31.74 -13.71
N GLU A 22 -13.03 31.78 -13.98
CA GLU A 22 -11.99 31.24 -13.12
C GLU A 22 -12.10 31.98 -11.78
N GLU A 23 -13.08 31.56 -10.98
CA GLU A 23 -13.09 31.78 -9.56
C GLU A 23 -11.93 30.95 -9.05
N SER A 24 -10.78 31.63 -8.93
CA SER A 24 -9.60 31.22 -8.21
C SER A 24 -10.02 30.85 -6.80
N THR A 25 -10.53 29.63 -6.62
CA THR A 25 -10.44 28.96 -5.34
C THR A 25 -8.96 28.76 -5.12
N ASP A 26 -8.35 29.71 -4.42
CA ASP A 26 -7.19 29.44 -3.58
C ASP A 26 -7.45 28.08 -2.95
N ARG A 27 -6.80 27.06 -3.52
CA ARG A 27 -6.64 25.77 -2.88
C ARG A 27 -5.83 26.09 -1.65
N LYS A 28 -6.54 26.49 -0.61
CA LYS A 28 -6.14 26.45 0.78
C LYS A 28 -5.64 25.02 0.92
N TRP A 29 -4.33 24.90 0.83
CA TRP A 29 -3.61 23.71 1.20
C TRP A 29 -4.25 23.30 2.50
N ASP A 30 -4.97 22.17 2.49
CA ASP A 30 -5.41 21.51 3.69
C ASP A 30 -4.11 21.26 4.44
N SER A 31 -3.87 22.20 5.36
CA SER A 31 -2.83 22.19 6.34
C SER A 31 -2.92 20.83 6.99
N TYR A 32 -1.79 20.14 7.04
CA TYR A 32 -1.34 19.43 8.23
C TYR A 32 -2.50 19.03 9.14
N ASP A 33 -2.96 17.79 8.98
CA ASP A 33 -3.73 17.02 9.96
C ASP A 33 -2.85 16.84 11.21
N ASP A 34 -2.61 17.96 11.89
CA ASP A 34 -1.90 18.15 13.14
C ASP A 34 -2.93 17.97 14.27
N ASP A 35 -3.45 16.74 14.38
CA ASP A 35 -4.20 16.28 15.56
C ASP A 35 -3.21 15.62 16.54
N ASP A 36 -2.18 16.37 16.95
CA ASP A 36 -1.29 16.07 18.10
C ASP A 36 -1.53 17.13 19.20
N ASP A 37 -2.79 17.29 19.63
CA ASP A 37 -3.19 18.06 20.81
C ASP A 37 -2.93 17.28 22.11
N ASP A 38 -1.68 16.90 22.37
CA ASP A 38 -1.21 16.40 23.70
C ASP A 38 0.29 16.73 23.94
N VAL A 39 0.77 17.88 23.44
CA VAL A 39 2.03 18.45 23.90
C VAL A 39 1.78 19.37 25.08
N ASP A 40 2.00 18.83 26.28
CA ASP A 40 2.27 19.58 27.50
C ASP A 40 3.22 20.74 27.17
N GLU A 41 2.70 21.96 27.32
CA GLU A 41 3.35 23.24 27.11
C GLU A 41 4.54 23.38 28.08
N PHE A 42 5.66 22.73 27.76
CA PHE A 42 6.93 22.91 28.42
C PHE A 42 7.50 24.26 27.97
N ILE A 43 7.18 25.30 28.74
CA ILE A 43 7.73 26.65 28.62
C ILE A 43 9.24 26.59 28.92
N GLY A 44 10.02 26.29 27.88
CA GLY A 44 11.46 26.44 27.89
C GLY A 44 11.87 27.92 27.95
N PRO A 45 13.05 28.23 28.52
CA PRO A 45 13.52 29.61 28.67
C PRO A 45 13.66 30.29 27.30
N ILE A 46 13.09 31.49 27.20
CA ILE A 46 13.14 32.38 26.05
C ILE A 46 14.59 32.50 25.56
N PRO A 47 14.93 32.03 24.35
CA PRO A 47 16.28 32.18 23.81
C PRO A 47 16.57 33.66 23.60
N GLY A 48 17.68 34.14 24.17
CA GLY A 48 18.15 35.51 24.00
C GLY A 48 18.45 35.82 22.53
N PRO A 49 18.49 37.10 22.14
CA PRO A 49 18.68 37.54 20.76
C PRO A 49 20.09 37.16 20.27
N SER A 50 20.20 35.99 19.63
CA SER A 50 21.40 35.57 18.93
C SER A 50 21.44 36.25 17.57
N ASN A 51 22.61 36.80 17.25
CA ASN A 51 22.88 37.57 16.03
C ASN A 51 23.08 36.60 14.85
N HIS A 52 22.04 35.81 14.54
CA HIS A 52 22.07 34.69 13.60
C HIS A 52 21.38 35.11 12.30
N GLN A 53 21.98 36.06 11.59
CA GLN A 53 21.48 36.53 10.28
C GLN A 53 21.98 35.69 9.09
N SER A 54 22.82 34.68 9.32
CA SER A 54 23.45 33.87 8.26
C SER A 54 22.63 32.66 7.79
N ASP A 55 21.59 32.27 8.52
CA ASP A 55 20.93 30.97 8.29
C ASP A 55 19.55 31.12 7.65
N TYR A 56 19.06 32.36 7.50
CA TYR A 56 17.78 32.64 6.86
C TYR A 56 17.83 32.41 5.34
N GLU A 57 18.94 32.75 4.68
CA GLU A 57 19.12 32.47 3.25
C GLU A 57 19.28 30.97 2.99
N THR A 58 19.99 30.26 3.86
CA THR A 58 20.12 28.80 3.79
C THR A 58 18.77 28.11 3.99
N LEU A 59 17.98 28.52 4.99
CA LEU A 59 16.63 28.00 5.23
C LEU A 59 15.67 28.33 4.07
N HIS A 60 15.78 29.53 3.49
CA HIS A 60 14.97 29.90 2.33
C HIS A 60 15.35 29.06 1.11
N THR A 61 16.65 28.85 0.89
CA THR A 61 17.15 28.00 -0.20
C THR A 61 16.70 26.54 -0.01
N GLU A 62 16.73 26.03 1.22
CA GLU A 62 16.28 24.66 1.53
C GLU A 62 14.76 24.50 1.36
N LEU A 63 13.97 25.50 1.75
CA LEU A 63 12.53 25.51 1.53
C LEU A 63 12.18 25.60 0.04
N GLU A 64 12.91 26.43 -0.70
CA GLU A 64 12.71 26.60 -2.14
C GLU A 64 13.18 25.35 -2.91
N GLU A 65 14.26 24.69 -2.48
CA GLU A 65 14.69 23.39 -2.99
C GLU A 65 13.67 22.29 -2.67
N LYS A 66 13.10 22.25 -1.46
CA LYS A 66 12.02 21.30 -1.11
C LYS A 66 10.79 21.51 -1.98
N ARG A 67 10.38 22.76 -2.18
CA ARG A 67 9.26 23.11 -3.05
C ARG A 67 9.53 22.78 -4.51
N LEU A 68 10.78 22.95 -4.96
CA LEU A 68 11.21 22.55 -6.30
C LEU A 68 11.20 21.02 -6.46
N ARG A 69 11.74 20.27 -5.48
CA ARG A 69 11.70 18.80 -5.48
C ARG A 69 10.28 18.28 -5.49
N GLU A 70 9.41 18.84 -4.67
CA GLU A 70 8.00 18.45 -4.60
C GLU A 70 7.29 18.77 -5.93
N LYS A 71 7.55 19.95 -6.51
CA LYS A 71 7.00 20.31 -7.82
C LYS A 71 7.50 19.39 -8.95
N ILE A 72 8.76 18.96 -8.89
CA ILE A 72 9.34 17.99 -9.83
C ILE A 72 8.72 16.61 -9.60
N ALA A 73 8.59 16.16 -8.36
CA ALA A 73 7.97 14.87 -8.02
C ALA A 73 6.51 14.81 -8.49
N MET A 74 5.73 15.86 -8.26
CA MET A 74 4.34 15.95 -8.72
C MET A 74 4.22 15.97 -10.26
N ALA A 75 5.22 16.52 -10.95
CA ALA A 75 5.27 16.50 -12.41
C ALA A 75 5.60 15.10 -12.97
N PHE A 76 6.29 14.25 -12.20
CA PHE A 76 6.59 12.85 -12.58
C PHE A 76 5.49 11.86 -12.16
N GLU A 77 4.73 12.15 -11.09
CA GLU A 77 3.66 11.26 -10.61
C GLU A 77 2.46 11.21 -11.59
N ASP A 78 2.21 12.28 -12.35
CA ASP A 78 1.17 12.32 -13.41
C ASP A 78 1.66 11.72 -14.76
N ASP A 79 2.95 11.34 -14.83
CA ASP A 79 3.61 10.77 -16.01
C ASP A 79 3.67 9.22 -15.99
N GLU A 80 2.81 8.56 -15.19
CA GLU A 80 2.42 7.13 -15.35
C GLU A 80 1.91 6.81 -16.77
N ARG A 81 1.73 7.83 -17.61
CA ARG A 81 1.37 7.71 -19.00
C ARG A 81 2.53 7.29 -19.91
N LEU A 82 3.80 7.50 -19.54
CA LEU A 82 4.95 7.09 -20.36
C LEU A 82 5.09 5.56 -20.42
N ASP A 83 4.95 4.85 -19.30
CA ASP A 83 4.90 3.37 -19.30
C ASP A 83 3.71 2.84 -20.10
N SER A 84 2.57 3.55 -20.10
CA SER A 84 1.40 3.18 -20.92
C SER A 84 1.63 3.42 -22.42
N ILE A 85 2.41 4.45 -22.76
CA ILE A 85 2.78 4.80 -24.14
C ILE A 85 3.88 3.87 -24.64
N GLU A 86 4.86 3.53 -23.80
CA GLU A 86 5.92 2.58 -24.08
C GLU A 86 5.38 1.15 -24.19
N ALA A 87 4.47 0.73 -23.31
CA ALA A 87 3.73 -0.52 -23.48
C ALA A 87 2.95 -0.53 -24.80
N ARG A 88 2.36 0.61 -25.21
CA ARG A 88 1.71 0.76 -26.52
C ARG A 88 2.69 0.70 -27.69
N PHE A 89 3.87 1.30 -27.60
CA PHE A 89 4.88 1.25 -28.66
C PHE A 89 5.53 -0.14 -28.75
N ASN A 90 5.77 -0.80 -27.62
CA ASN A 90 6.28 -2.16 -27.54
C ASN A 90 5.30 -3.19 -28.12
N CYS A 91 3.98 -3.01 -27.94
CA CYS A 91 3.02 -3.90 -28.61
C CYS A 91 2.89 -3.66 -30.13
N PHE A 92 3.39 -2.54 -30.69
CA PHE A 92 3.59 -2.38 -32.14
C PHE A 92 4.96 -2.87 -32.64
N ALA A 93 5.99 -2.90 -31.78
CA ALA A 93 7.32 -3.42 -32.11
C ALA A 93 7.34 -4.96 -32.33
N HIS A 94 6.31 -5.68 -31.88
CA HIS A 94 6.16 -7.13 -32.11
C HIS A 94 5.56 -7.52 -33.48
N ASN A 95 5.28 -6.56 -34.37
CA ASN A 95 4.94 -6.87 -35.76
C ASN A 95 6.20 -7.32 -36.54
N ARG A 96 6.54 -8.60 -36.37
CA ARG A 96 7.19 -9.53 -37.30
C ARG A 96 7.72 -8.91 -38.61
N ILE A 97 8.77 -8.12 -38.51
CA ILE A 97 9.86 -8.30 -39.48
C ILE A 97 10.55 -9.54 -38.97
N ASP A 98 10.53 -10.62 -39.74
CA ASP A 98 11.34 -11.82 -39.49
C ASP A 98 12.81 -11.39 -39.42
N SER A 99 13.22 -10.92 -38.25
CA SER A 99 14.59 -10.71 -37.90
C SER A 99 15.17 -12.10 -37.86
N LYS A 100 15.71 -12.53 -39.01
CA LYS A 100 16.73 -13.57 -39.06
C LYS A 100 17.59 -13.34 -37.83
N PRO A 101 17.72 -14.32 -36.92
CA PRO A 101 18.44 -14.13 -35.68
C PRO A 101 19.76 -13.50 -36.07
N ARG A 102 19.98 -12.24 -35.66
CA ARG A 102 21.26 -11.59 -35.87
C ARG A 102 22.23 -12.52 -35.15
N ILE A 103 22.96 -13.31 -35.93
CA ILE A 103 23.96 -14.24 -35.42
C ILE A 103 24.88 -13.36 -34.60
N ASN A 104 24.81 -13.53 -33.28
CA ASN A 104 25.52 -12.67 -32.35
C ASN A 104 26.97 -13.16 -32.34
N TYR A 105 27.76 -12.64 -33.28
CA TYR A 105 29.18 -13.00 -33.46
C TYR A 105 30.06 -12.62 -32.26
N ASP A 106 29.51 -12.02 -31.21
CA ASP A 106 30.18 -11.75 -29.93
C ASP A 106 30.41 -13.03 -29.09
N ASN A 107 29.77 -14.16 -29.43
CA ASN A 107 30.03 -15.42 -28.75
C ASN A 107 31.25 -16.13 -29.35
N ASN A 108 32.25 -16.43 -28.52
CA ASN A 108 33.44 -17.22 -28.86
C ASN A 108 33.12 -18.65 -29.38
N GLU A 109 31.84 -19.00 -29.45
CA GLU A 109 31.30 -20.27 -29.93
C GLU A 109 31.75 -20.61 -31.36
N LEU A 110 31.82 -19.63 -32.28
CA LEU A 110 32.28 -19.87 -33.65
C LEU A 110 33.78 -20.26 -33.71
N LEU A 111 34.59 -19.86 -32.73
CA LEU A 111 36.00 -20.27 -32.66
C LEU A 111 36.24 -21.56 -31.87
N ALA A 112 35.27 -21.97 -31.06
CA ALA A 112 35.31 -23.24 -30.34
C ALA A 112 34.92 -24.44 -31.24
N MET A 113 34.26 -24.19 -32.38
CA MET A 113 33.96 -25.22 -33.37
C MET A 113 35.22 -25.77 -34.07
N ASP A 114 35.25 -27.09 -34.27
CA ASP A 114 36.32 -27.77 -35.00
C ASP A 114 36.30 -27.36 -36.48
N PRO A 115 37.39 -26.78 -37.03
CA PRO A 115 37.44 -26.34 -38.42
C PRO A 115 37.21 -27.46 -39.44
N MET A 116 37.40 -28.74 -39.06
CA MET A 116 37.20 -29.89 -39.96
C MET A 116 35.72 -30.27 -40.13
N SER A 117 34.83 -29.76 -39.29
CA SER A 117 33.39 -29.97 -39.40
C SER A 117 32.62 -28.82 -40.07
N MET A 118 33.30 -27.70 -40.34
CA MET A 118 32.68 -26.50 -40.94
C MET A 118 32.62 -26.62 -42.46
N ASP A 119 31.59 -26.01 -43.07
CA ASP A 119 31.55 -25.89 -44.52
C ASP A 119 32.62 -24.89 -45.03
N ASN A 120 32.83 -24.84 -46.35
CA ASN A 120 33.89 -23.99 -46.91
C ASN A 120 33.63 -22.48 -46.71
N GLU A 121 32.38 -22.04 -46.59
CA GLU A 121 32.05 -20.63 -46.38
C GLU A 121 32.24 -20.25 -44.91
N GLU A 122 31.74 -21.09 -44.00
CA GLU A 122 31.97 -21.01 -42.56
C GLU A 122 33.47 -21.04 -42.22
N TYR A 123 34.24 -21.91 -42.87
CA TYR A 123 35.69 -21.97 -42.72
C TYR A 123 36.37 -20.68 -43.21
N ALA A 124 35.92 -20.12 -44.34
CA ALA A 124 36.44 -18.85 -44.84
C ALA A 124 36.13 -17.68 -43.90
N GLU A 125 34.96 -17.68 -43.26
CA GLU A 125 34.59 -16.72 -42.22
C GLU A 125 35.40 -16.93 -40.93
N TRP A 126 35.63 -18.18 -40.51
CA TRP A 126 36.49 -18.52 -39.38
C TRP A 126 37.91 -17.98 -39.57
N ILE A 127 38.49 -18.14 -40.76
CA ILE A 127 39.82 -17.60 -41.09
C ILE A 127 39.80 -16.06 -41.05
N ARG A 128 38.80 -15.40 -41.65
CA ARG A 128 38.65 -13.93 -41.61
C ARG A 128 38.56 -13.43 -40.16
N MET A 129 37.75 -14.09 -39.34
CA MET A 129 37.54 -13.76 -37.93
C MET A 129 38.81 -13.97 -37.10
N GLY A 130 39.51 -15.10 -37.32
CA GLY A 130 40.78 -15.39 -36.66
C GLY A 130 41.87 -14.38 -37.00
N LEU A 131 41.92 -13.90 -38.25
CA LEU A 131 42.83 -12.82 -38.66
C LEU A 131 42.46 -11.48 -38.01
N TYR A 132 41.17 -11.15 -37.96
CA TYR A 132 40.68 -9.92 -37.33
C TYR A 132 41.04 -9.87 -35.84
N ARG A 133 40.78 -10.95 -35.09
CA ARG A 133 41.13 -11.04 -33.65
C ARG A 133 42.61 -10.88 -33.39
N LYS A 134 43.47 -11.45 -34.24
CA LYS A 134 44.94 -11.31 -34.10
C LYS A 134 45.41 -9.88 -34.38
N SER A 135 44.79 -9.17 -35.31
CA SER A 135 45.16 -7.79 -35.66
C SER A 135 44.53 -6.74 -34.74
N HIS A 136 43.37 -7.03 -34.16
CA HIS A 136 42.60 -6.12 -33.30
C HIS A 136 42.50 -6.62 -31.85
N ALA A 137 43.48 -7.40 -31.39
CA ALA A 137 43.48 -7.98 -30.04
C ALA A 137 43.38 -6.90 -28.94
N GLN A 138 44.02 -5.74 -29.15
CA GLN A 138 43.97 -4.61 -28.23
C GLN A 138 42.58 -3.95 -28.20
N GLU A 139 41.95 -3.77 -29.36
CA GLU A 139 40.60 -3.19 -29.46
C GLU A 139 39.55 -4.10 -28.78
N ILE A 140 39.68 -5.42 -28.95
CA ILE A 140 38.78 -6.39 -28.31
C ILE A 140 38.93 -6.34 -26.79
N ALA A 141 40.16 -6.31 -26.27
CA ALA A 141 40.39 -6.19 -24.83
C ALA A 141 39.82 -4.88 -24.25
N GLU A 142 39.94 -3.77 -24.98
CA GLU A 142 39.33 -2.49 -24.58
C GLU A 142 37.80 -2.54 -24.61
N LYS A 143 37.21 -3.15 -25.65
CA LYS A 143 35.76 -3.37 -25.74
C LYS A 143 35.24 -4.24 -24.60
N GLU A 144 35.98 -5.28 -24.21
CA GLU A 144 35.66 -6.12 -23.05
C GLU A 144 35.73 -5.34 -21.73
N ARG A 145 36.78 -4.52 -21.51
CA ARG A 145 36.86 -3.64 -20.33
C ARG A 145 35.68 -2.67 -20.26
N LEU A 146 35.31 -2.06 -21.38
CA LEU A 146 34.16 -1.16 -21.47
C LEU A 146 32.83 -1.89 -21.19
N LYS A 147 32.68 -3.13 -21.68
CA LYS A 147 31.50 -3.96 -21.43
C LYS A 147 31.37 -4.31 -19.95
N VAL A 148 32.49 -4.68 -19.30
CA VAL A 148 32.53 -4.96 -17.86
C VAL A 148 32.24 -3.71 -17.03
N GLU A 149 32.81 -2.57 -17.38
CA GLU A 149 32.55 -1.29 -16.69
C GLU A 149 31.08 -0.88 -16.79
N ARG A 150 30.48 -0.98 -17.99
CA ARG A 150 29.06 -0.69 -18.20
C ARG A 150 28.17 -1.65 -17.42
N ALA A 151 28.51 -2.94 -17.40
CA ALA A 151 27.80 -3.94 -16.60
C ALA A 151 27.89 -3.62 -15.10
N ALA A 152 29.07 -3.23 -14.61
CA ALA A 152 29.27 -2.82 -13.22
C ALA A 152 28.46 -1.56 -12.88
N ARG A 153 28.41 -0.56 -13.77
CA ARG A 153 27.59 0.65 -13.57
C ARG A 153 26.10 0.33 -13.53
N ARG A 154 25.63 -0.56 -14.40
CA ARG A 154 24.23 -1.02 -14.39
C ARG A 154 23.90 -1.79 -13.12
N ALA A 155 24.79 -2.70 -12.69
CA ALA A 155 24.62 -3.44 -11.44
C ALA A 155 24.55 -2.50 -10.22
N HIS A 156 25.43 -1.50 -10.15
CA HIS A 156 25.39 -0.51 -9.08
C HIS A 156 24.09 0.31 -9.09
N LYS A 157 23.69 0.84 -10.26
CA LYS A 157 22.42 1.58 -10.38
C LYS A 157 21.22 0.73 -9.97
N LYS A 158 21.20 -0.54 -10.39
CA LYS A 158 20.14 -1.49 -10.02
C LYS A 158 20.12 -1.76 -8.52
N ALA A 159 21.28 -1.90 -7.88
CA ALA A 159 21.38 -2.08 -6.44
C ALA A 159 20.85 -0.86 -5.67
N VAL A 160 21.24 0.36 -6.09
CA VAL A 160 20.72 1.59 -5.50
C VAL A 160 19.21 1.70 -5.69
N HIS A 161 18.71 1.38 -6.87
CA HIS A 161 17.27 1.44 -7.14
C HIS A 161 16.47 0.45 -6.28
N ALA A 162 16.96 -0.80 -6.15
CA ALA A 162 16.33 -1.81 -5.31
C ALA A 162 16.32 -1.41 -3.81
N GLU A 163 17.39 -0.75 -3.33
CA GLU A 163 17.43 -0.20 -1.97
C GLU A 163 16.37 0.90 -1.79
N THR A 164 16.26 1.83 -2.75
CA THR A 164 15.25 2.89 -2.69
C THR A 164 13.82 2.35 -2.75
N GLU A 165 13.56 1.36 -3.60
CA GLU A 165 12.25 0.72 -3.73
C GLU A 165 11.87 -0.03 -2.45
N CYS A 166 12.83 -0.70 -1.81
CA CYS A 166 12.62 -1.38 -0.53
C CYS A 166 12.24 -0.38 0.58
N LEU A 167 12.95 0.75 0.67
CA LEU A 167 12.65 1.82 1.64
C LEU A 167 11.28 2.46 1.39
N GLU A 168 10.92 2.69 0.11
CA GLU A 168 9.61 3.23 -0.25
C GLU A 168 8.47 2.27 0.12
N LYS A 169 8.63 0.97 -0.19
CA LYS A 169 7.66 -0.06 0.16
C LYS A 169 7.45 -0.16 1.67
N LEU A 170 8.52 -0.05 2.46
CA LEU A 170 8.45 -0.03 3.93
C LEU A 170 7.68 1.21 4.42
N GLY A 171 7.99 2.39 3.90
CA GLY A 171 7.27 3.62 4.25
C GLY A 171 5.79 3.59 3.83
N ALA A 172 5.46 3.00 2.68
CA ALA A 172 4.08 2.82 2.24
C ALA A 172 3.30 1.86 3.15
N ALA A 173 3.93 0.77 3.61
CA ALA A 173 3.34 -0.16 4.57
C ALA A 173 3.09 0.50 5.93
N GLU A 174 4.03 1.31 6.43
CA GLU A 174 3.87 2.07 7.67
C GLU A 174 2.69 3.05 7.58
N ARG A 175 2.56 3.81 6.49
CA ARG A 175 1.40 4.72 6.29
C ARG A 175 0.08 3.97 6.26
N ARG A 176 0.03 2.77 5.65
CA ARG A 176 -1.17 1.92 5.65
C ARG A 176 -1.51 1.45 7.06
N SER A 177 -0.51 1.02 7.83
CA SER A 177 -0.68 0.63 9.24
C SER A 177 -1.24 1.79 10.08
N ARG A 178 -0.67 2.99 9.96
CA ARG A 178 -1.15 4.18 10.69
C ARG A 178 -2.60 4.54 10.33
N ARG A 179 -3.01 4.39 9.06
CA ARG A 179 -4.41 4.60 8.65
C ARG A 179 -5.36 3.58 9.28
N GLN A 180 -4.97 2.30 9.30
CA GLN A 180 -5.76 1.24 9.92
C GLN A 180 -5.86 1.43 11.44
N GLU A 181 -4.78 1.84 12.09
CA GLU A 181 -4.78 2.13 13.53
C GLU A 181 -5.74 3.28 13.86
N LYS A 182 -5.68 4.40 13.13
CA LYS A 182 -6.62 5.51 13.30
C LYS A 182 -8.07 5.06 13.10
N GLU A 183 -8.35 4.22 12.11
CA GLU A 183 -9.69 3.65 11.91
C GLU A 183 -10.10 2.77 13.10
N ASN A 184 -9.22 1.89 13.57
CA ASN A 184 -9.47 1.05 14.74
C ASN A 184 -9.74 1.87 16.01
N GLN A 185 -8.98 2.95 16.24
CA GLN A 185 -9.20 3.87 17.35
C GLN A 185 -10.58 4.55 17.26
N ARG A 186 -10.96 5.05 16.07
CA ARG A 186 -12.31 5.61 15.83
C ARG A 186 -13.42 4.61 16.12
N LEU A 187 -13.22 3.35 15.75
CA LEU A 187 -14.17 2.27 16.01
C LEU A 187 -14.27 1.96 17.52
N GLU A 188 -13.16 1.97 18.24
CA GLU A 188 -13.16 1.70 19.68
C GLU A 188 -13.80 2.84 20.49
N LEU A 189 -13.59 4.10 20.06
CA LEU A 189 -14.32 5.25 20.59
C LEU A 189 -15.83 5.08 20.37
N SER A 190 -16.25 4.74 19.14
CA SER A 190 -17.66 4.49 18.81
C SER A 190 -18.28 3.38 19.68
N ARG A 191 -17.52 2.32 19.98
CA ARG A 191 -17.98 1.25 20.89
C ARG A 191 -18.09 1.73 22.34
N SER A 192 -17.12 2.52 22.80
CA SER A 192 -17.14 3.09 24.14
C SER A 192 -18.37 3.99 24.35
N GLU A 193 -18.70 4.80 23.35
CA GLU A 193 -19.93 5.61 23.33
C GLU A 193 -21.19 4.74 23.35
N TYR A 194 -21.25 3.70 22.51
CA TYR A 194 -22.35 2.73 22.53
C TYR A 194 -22.57 2.15 23.93
N HIS A 195 -21.50 1.71 24.59
CA HIS A 195 -21.58 1.15 25.95
C HIS A 195 -22.01 2.21 26.98
N ASN A 196 -21.50 3.44 26.88
CA ASN A 196 -21.86 4.53 27.78
C ASN A 196 -23.33 4.94 27.63
N ARG A 197 -23.84 5.01 26.39
CA ARG A 197 -25.27 5.26 26.11
C ARG A 197 -26.15 4.15 26.66
N TRP A 198 -25.77 2.88 26.49
CA TRP A 198 -26.47 1.76 27.11
C TRP A 198 -26.52 1.86 28.63
N LYS A 199 -25.38 2.16 29.28
CA LYS A 199 -25.31 2.36 30.73
C LYS A 199 -26.24 3.48 31.18
N LEU A 200 -26.26 4.61 30.47
CA LEU A 200 -27.13 5.76 30.78
C LEU A 200 -28.62 5.42 30.66
N LEU A 201 -29.01 4.70 29.60
CA LEU A 201 -30.40 4.27 29.41
C LEU A 201 -30.86 3.34 30.53
N LEU A 202 -29.99 2.40 30.93
CA LEU A 202 -30.28 1.43 31.99
C LEU A 202 -30.29 2.09 33.38
N SER A 203 -29.37 3.02 33.68
CA SER A 203 -29.32 3.72 34.97
C SER A 203 -30.56 4.57 35.22
N ASN A 204 -31.14 5.13 34.16
CA ASN A 204 -32.33 5.99 34.25
C ASN A 204 -33.65 5.21 34.45
N THR A 205 -33.58 3.89 34.71
CA THR A 205 -34.76 3.03 34.91
C THR A 205 -35.17 2.93 36.39
N SER A 206 -34.61 3.76 37.29
CA SER A 206 -35.00 3.76 38.71
C SER A 206 -36.48 4.14 38.86
N ALA A 207 -37.22 3.37 39.67
CA ALA A 207 -38.68 3.44 39.81
C ALA A 207 -39.23 4.79 40.32
N ASP A 208 -38.35 5.71 40.73
CA ASP A 208 -38.70 6.98 41.38
C ASP A 208 -38.61 8.19 40.42
N MET A 209 -38.14 7.99 39.18
CA MET A 209 -38.00 9.07 38.20
C MET A 209 -39.16 9.08 37.18
N PRO A 210 -39.66 10.26 36.78
CA PRO A 210 -40.64 10.36 35.70
C PRO A 210 -40.09 9.68 34.45
N GLN A 211 -40.92 8.88 33.79
CA GLN A 211 -40.52 8.12 32.60
C GLN A 211 -40.12 9.09 31.49
N VAL A 212 -38.81 9.27 31.30
CA VAL A 212 -38.28 9.96 30.13
C VAL A 212 -38.63 9.13 28.91
N GLU A 213 -39.44 9.71 28.01
CA GLU A 213 -39.76 9.12 26.72
C GLU A 213 -38.50 9.00 25.88
N ILE A 214 -38.17 7.77 25.46
CA ILE A 214 -37.01 7.45 24.64
C ILE A 214 -37.46 7.38 23.18
N GLY A 215 -36.75 8.04 22.28
CA GLY A 215 -36.97 7.95 20.84
C GLY A 215 -36.13 6.85 20.15
N PHE A 216 -36.38 6.62 18.87
CA PHE A 216 -35.66 5.67 18.02
C PHE A 216 -34.17 5.98 17.95
N ASP A 217 -33.81 7.26 17.83
CA ASP A 217 -32.42 7.71 17.71
C ASP A 217 -31.67 7.70 19.06
N ASP A 218 -32.40 7.65 20.18
CA ASP A 218 -31.82 7.58 21.53
C ASP A 218 -31.29 6.18 21.86
N ILE A 219 -31.83 5.15 21.20
CA ILE A 219 -31.38 3.76 21.36
C ILE A 219 -30.01 3.59 20.69
N PRO A 220 -28.96 3.16 21.42
CA PRO A 220 -27.65 2.90 20.86
C PRO A 220 -27.68 1.62 20.03
N TRP A 221 -28.02 1.75 18.75
CA TRP A 221 -28.00 0.66 17.79
C TRP A 221 -26.56 0.24 17.45
N PRO A 222 -26.29 -1.06 17.22
CA PRO A 222 -24.94 -1.58 16.94
C PRO A 222 -24.57 -1.34 15.46
N ILE A 223 -24.56 -0.08 15.03
CA ILE A 223 -24.26 0.35 13.65
C ILE A 223 -23.32 1.55 13.68
N LEU A 224 -22.30 1.56 12.82
CA LEU A 224 -21.30 2.62 12.77
C LEU A 224 -21.83 4.00 12.36
N PRO A 225 -22.77 4.12 11.40
CA PRO A 225 -23.30 5.42 10.99
C PRO A 225 -23.99 6.19 12.12
N ALA A 226 -24.46 5.51 13.16
CA ALA A 226 -25.10 6.15 14.31
C ALA A 226 -24.16 7.09 15.09
N PHE A 227 -22.84 6.84 15.06
CA PHE A 227 -21.84 7.53 15.89
C PHE A 227 -21.02 8.58 15.13
N LYS A 228 -21.04 8.58 13.80
CA LYS A 228 -20.24 9.52 12.97
C LYS A 228 -20.71 10.99 12.99
N LYS A 229 -21.63 11.36 13.90
CA LYS A 229 -22.37 12.64 13.84
C LYS A 229 -21.73 13.78 14.65
N SER A 230 -20.69 13.54 15.45
CA SER A 230 -20.11 14.56 16.34
C SER A 230 -19.12 15.50 15.67
N ASP A 231 -18.35 15.02 14.69
CA ASP A 231 -17.10 15.72 14.32
C ASP A 231 -17.34 16.84 13.29
N LYS A 232 -18.46 16.78 12.57
CA LYS A 232 -18.83 17.84 11.63
C LYS A 232 -19.83 18.78 12.27
N LYS A 233 -19.28 19.80 12.93
CA LYS A 233 -19.92 21.02 13.46
C LYS A 233 -20.60 21.88 12.37
N SER A 234 -21.01 21.29 11.25
CA SER A 234 -21.84 21.95 10.25
C SER A 234 -23.25 22.10 10.82
N ALA A 235 -23.56 23.33 11.21
CA ALA A 235 -24.71 23.81 11.97
C ALA A 235 -26.09 23.64 11.30
N SER A 236 -26.32 22.58 10.52
CA SER A 236 -27.66 22.23 10.08
C SER A 236 -28.17 21.05 10.92
N ASP A 237 -29.09 21.35 11.83
CA ASP A 237 -29.83 20.48 12.78
C ASP A 237 -30.60 19.30 12.16
N ASN A 238 -30.28 18.88 10.94
CA ASN A 238 -30.73 17.60 10.42
C ASN A 238 -29.86 16.51 11.04
N ALA A 239 -30.13 16.21 12.32
CA ALA A 239 -29.79 14.94 12.92
C ALA A 239 -30.15 13.86 11.91
N LEU A 240 -29.16 13.22 11.31
CA LEU A 240 -29.36 12.18 10.30
C LEU A 240 -30.24 11.11 10.92
N SER A 241 -31.55 11.13 10.69
CA SER A 241 -32.45 10.16 11.29
C SER A 241 -32.05 8.80 10.79
N LEU A 242 -31.73 7.88 11.71
CA LEU A 242 -31.34 6.53 11.31
C LEU A 242 -32.49 5.89 10.52
N LEU A 243 -32.20 5.42 9.31
CA LEU A 243 -33.16 4.72 8.46
C LEU A 243 -33.06 3.22 8.75
N LEU A 244 -34.15 2.50 8.53
CA LEU A 244 -34.17 1.04 8.68
C LEU A 244 -33.21 0.34 7.70
N ASP A 245 -32.95 0.97 6.55
CA ASP A 245 -32.03 0.48 5.53
C ASP A 245 -30.56 0.52 5.99
N ASP A 246 -30.23 1.35 6.99
CA ASP A 246 -28.86 1.42 7.55
C ASP A 246 -28.51 0.17 8.37
N PHE A 247 -29.51 -0.64 8.75
CA PHE A 247 -29.35 -1.88 9.50
C PHE A 247 -28.94 -3.06 8.61
N THR A 248 -27.93 -2.83 7.76
CA THR A 248 -27.40 -3.90 6.92
C THR A 248 -26.60 -4.90 7.75
N ARG A 249 -26.57 -6.15 7.28
CA ARG A 249 -25.75 -7.21 7.87
C ARG A 249 -24.28 -6.79 8.00
N ASN A 250 -23.76 -6.07 7.01
CA ASN A 250 -22.36 -5.65 6.97
C ASN A 250 -22.05 -4.59 8.03
N GLU A 251 -22.93 -3.61 8.24
CA GLU A 251 -22.73 -2.58 9.26
C GLU A 251 -22.79 -3.16 10.68
N ILE A 252 -23.77 -4.04 10.94
CA ILE A 252 -23.89 -4.73 12.23
C ILE A 252 -22.69 -5.66 12.45
N SER A 253 -22.27 -6.40 11.42
CA SER A 253 -21.10 -7.28 11.49
C SER A 253 -19.82 -6.49 11.75
N THR A 254 -19.62 -5.38 11.05
CA THR A 254 -18.45 -4.52 11.24
C THR A 254 -18.44 -3.95 12.67
N PHE A 255 -19.58 -3.47 13.17
CA PHE A 255 -19.66 -2.97 14.54
C PHE A 255 -19.30 -4.04 15.59
N LEU A 256 -19.93 -5.22 15.49
CA LEU A 256 -19.77 -6.31 16.46
C LEU A 256 -18.38 -6.99 16.37
N PHE A 257 -17.81 -7.10 15.17
CA PHE A 257 -16.62 -7.92 14.92
C PHE A 257 -15.35 -7.15 14.55
N THR A 258 -15.34 -5.84 14.23
CA THR A 258 -14.07 -5.18 13.84
C THR A 258 -13.04 -5.05 14.98
N SER A 259 -13.39 -5.37 16.23
CA SER A 259 -12.42 -5.55 17.33
C SER A 259 -11.50 -6.76 17.13
N CYS A 260 -11.65 -7.47 16.00
CA CYS A 260 -11.13 -8.80 15.80
C CYS A 260 -9.84 -8.95 15.03
N VAL A 261 -9.34 -7.90 14.35
CA VAL A 261 -8.12 -8.04 13.56
C VAL A 261 -6.94 -7.60 14.44
N PRO A 262 -6.24 -8.54 15.13
CA PRO A 262 -4.88 -8.22 15.54
C PRO A 262 -4.14 -7.92 14.24
N SER A 263 -3.71 -6.67 14.02
CA SER A 263 -2.94 -6.29 12.82
C SER A 263 -1.51 -6.82 12.86
N ALA A 264 -1.31 -7.94 13.54
CA ALA A 264 -0.15 -8.77 13.37
C ALA A 264 -0.56 -9.83 12.35
N ASP A 265 -0.39 -9.52 11.08
CA ASP A 265 0.10 -10.54 10.16
C ASP A 265 1.57 -10.78 10.55
N PRO A 266 1.92 -11.84 11.30
CA PRO A 266 3.31 -12.31 11.35
C PRO A 266 3.72 -12.98 10.03
N SER A 267 2.87 -12.90 9.00
CA SER A 267 3.10 -13.46 7.69
C SER A 267 3.79 -12.42 6.83
N ILE A 268 5.02 -12.73 6.40
CA ILE A 268 5.80 -12.03 5.37
C ILE A 268 6.68 -10.91 5.94
N ASP A 269 7.83 -11.29 6.52
CA ASP A 269 9.15 -10.77 6.12
C ASP A 269 10.21 -11.06 7.19
N THR A 270 10.49 -12.34 7.42
CA THR A 270 11.87 -12.77 7.65
C THR A 270 12.04 -14.16 7.05
N ALA A 271 11.95 -14.23 5.72
CA ALA A 271 12.45 -15.35 4.93
C ALA A 271 14.00 -15.37 4.96
N ILE A 272 14.58 -15.50 6.16
CA ILE A 272 16.01 -15.78 6.34
C ILE A 272 16.10 -17.03 7.22
N GLY A 273 16.02 -18.19 6.57
CA GLY A 273 16.55 -19.45 7.05
C GLY A 273 15.98 -19.98 8.36
N GLU A 274 14.69 -20.34 8.37
CA GLU A 274 14.14 -21.18 9.44
C GLU A 274 14.61 -22.63 9.27
N THR A 275 15.59 -23.01 10.09
CA THR A 275 15.89 -24.40 10.40
C THR A 275 14.72 -24.96 11.20
N ASN A 276 13.99 -25.90 10.59
CA ASN A 276 12.89 -26.63 11.22
C ASN A 276 13.39 -27.42 12.45
N SER A 277 13.20 -26.87 13.64
CA SER A 277 13.36 -27.58 14.91
C SER A 277 12.06 -27.47 15.71
N PRO A 278 11.19 -28.48 15.66
CA PRO A 278 9.95 -28.51 16.41
C PRO A 278 10.25 -28.93 17.85
N SER A 279 10.49 -27.98 18.76
CA SER A 279 10.35 -28.27 20.22
C SER A 279 10.52 -27.10 21.18
N SER A 280 10.94 -25.91 20.74
CA SER A 280 11.11 -24.77 21.66
C SER A 280 10.25 -23.59 21.25
N SER A 281 8.92 -23.72 21.42
CA SER A 281 8.03 -22.55 21.45
C SER A 281 8.66 -21.53 22.40
N THR A 282 9.11 -20.40 21.87
CA THR A 282 9.81 -19.42 22.68
C THR A 282 8.86 -18.91 23.78
N PRO A 283 9.37 -18.53 24.96
CA PRO A 283 8.52 -17.92 25.99
C PRO A 283 7.69 -16.73 25.47
N ALA A 284 8.21 -16.01 24.48
CA ALA A 284 7.51 -14.93 23.78
C ALA A 284 6.28 -15.43 23.00
N GLN A 285 6.42 -16.53 22.24
CA GLN A 285 5.31 -17.13 21.49
C GLN A 285 4.18 -17.59 22.41
N ARG A 286 4.51 -18.24 23.54
CA ARG A 286 3.50 -18.67 24.53
C ARG A 286 2.75 -17.49 25.15
N LEU A 287 3.43 -16.36 25.37
CA LEU A 287 2.80 -15.16 25.91
C LEU A 287 1.85 -14.54 24.89
N ALA A 288 2.26 -14.46 23.62
CA ALA A 288 1.40 -13.98 22.52
C ALA A 288 0.16 -14.88 22.32
N GLU A 289 0.32 -16.21 22.39
CA GLU A 289 -0.80 -17.15 22.32
C GLU A 289 -1.77 -16.98 23.49
N MET A 290 -1.26 -16.81 24.71
CA MET A 290 -2.09 -16.59 25.90
C MET A 290 -2.86 -15.26 25.80
N GLU A 291 -2.21 -14.21 25.30
CA GLU A 291 -2.83 -12.90 25.08
C GLU A 291 -3.91 -12.96 24.00
N MET A 292 -3.64 -13.63 22.87
CA MET A 292 -4.65 -13.88 21.84
C MET A 292 -5.82 -14.71 22.35
N ALA A 293 -5.57 -15.74 23.17
CA ALA A 293 -6.62 -16.55 23.78
C ALA A 293 -7.50 -15.73 24.74
N LYS A 294 -6.89 -14.84 25.54
CA LYS A 294 -7.62 -13.90 26.40
C LYS A 294 -8.46 -12.93 25.56
N ALA A 295 -7.88 -12.33 24.51
CA ALA A 295 -8.60 -11.45 23.60
C ALA A 295 -9.78 -12.15 22.90
N ARG A 296 -9.66 -13.44 22.55
CA ARG A 296 -10.78 -14.26 22.02
C ARG A 296 -11.88 -14.48 23.05
N LYS A 297 -11.55 -14.70 24.33
CA LYS A 297 -12.53 -14.85 25.41
C LYS A 297 -13.26 -13.53 25.68
N ASP A 298 -12.52 -12.44 25.80
CA ASP A 298 -13.09 -11.10 26.04
C ASP A 298 -14.03 -10.70 24.90
N ARG A 299 -13.67 -11.05 23.66
CA ARG A 299 -14.50 -10.87 22.46
C ARG A 299 -15.80 -11.69 22.50
N LYS A 300 -15.73 -12.98 22.87
CA LYS A 300 -16.93 -13.82 23.01
C LYS A 300 -17.87 -13.28 24.09
N GLU A 301 -17.33 -12.80 25.20
CA GLU A 301 -18.13 -12.20 26.27
C GLU A 301 -18.76 -10.86 25.84
N LYS A 302 -18.01 -9.98 25.18
CA LYS A 302 -18.55 -8.73 24.60
C LYS A 302 -19.68 -9.02 23.60
N LEU A 303 -19.48 -9.97 22.69
CA LEU A 303 -20.53 -10.38 21.74
C LEU A 303 -21.76 -10.90 22.48
N ARG A 304 -21.58 -11.79 23.45
CA ARG A 304 -22.67 -12.33 24.27
C ARG A 304 -23.41 -11.23 25.02
N GLU A 305 -22.71 -10.26 25.59
CA GLU A 305 -23.31 -9.10 26.25
C GLU A 305 -24.17 -8.28 25.28
N THR A 306 -23.64 -7.94 24.10
CA THR A 306 -24.40 -7.19 23.07
C THR A 306 -25.65 -7.95 22.62
N LEU A 307 -25.56 -9.26 22.38
CA LEU A 307 -26.71 -10.11 22.01
C LEU A 307 -27.76 -10.17 23.12
N LEU A 308 -27.33 -10.22 24.38
CA LEU A 308 -28.24 -10.24 25.53
C LEU A 308 -28.97 -8.91 25.71
N CYS A 309 -28.38 -7.79 25.31
CA CYS A 309 -29.03 -6.47 25.33
C CYS A 309 -30.16 -6.36 24.29
N PHE A 310 -30.03 -7.02 23.14
CA PHE A 310 -31.04 -7.02 22.07
C PHE A 310 -31.95 -8.26 22.07
N HIS A 311 -31.93 -9.06 23.13
CA HIS A 311 -32.89 -10.15 23.27
C HIS A 311 -34.31 -9.59 23.39
N PRO A 312 -35.28 -10.01 22.57
CA PRO A 312 -36.60 -9.37 22.46
C PRO A 312 -37.30 -9.25 23.82
N ASP A 313 -37.31 -10.33 24.60
CA ASP A 313 -37.91 -10.36 25.95
C ASP A 313 -37.29 -9.33 26.92
N LYS A 314 -35.95 -9.21 26.94
CA LYS A 314 -35.26 -8.28 27.85
C LYS A 314 -35.38 -6.83 27.38
N PHE A 315 -35.34 -6.63 26.07
CA PHE A 315 -35.49 -5.32 25.46
C PHE A 315 -36.91 -4.79 25.68
N GLU A 316 -37.92 -5.63 25.47
CA GLU A 316 -39.33 -5.28 25.65
C GLU A 316 -39.65 -4.92 27.11
N GLY A 317 -39.23 -5.73 28.06
CA GLY A 317 -39.49 -5.47 29.48
C GLY A 317 -38.78 -4.23 30.04
N ARG A 318 -37.62 -3.84 29.47
CA ARG A 318 -36.79 -2.75 30.02
C ARG A 318 -36.96 -1.42 29.29
N LEU A 319 -37.05 -1.44 27.95
CA LEU A 319 -37.04 -0.23 27.13
C LEU A 319 -38.38 0.05 26.46
N MET A 320 -39.10 -0.96 25.94
CA MET A 320 -40.32 -0.70 25.13
C MET A 320 -41.46 -0.02 25.88
N SER A 321 -41.48 -0.10 27.21
CA SER A 321 -42.43 0.66 28.04
C SER A 321 -42.16 2.17 28.01
N ARG A 322 -40.91 2.58 27.77
CA ARG A 322 -40.43 3.97 27.74
C ARG A 322 -40.35 4.55 26.33
N VAL A 323 -40.37 3.69 25.31
CA VAL A 323 -40.35 4.12 23.90
C VAL A 323 -41.64 4.86 23.55
N ARG A 324 -41.52 5.99 22.85
CA ARG A 324 -42.67 6.76 22.34
C ARG A 324 -43.62 5.87 21.54
N PRO A 325 -44.95 5.95 21.77
CA PRO A 325 -45.91 5.05 21.13
C PRO A 325 -45.84 5.09 19.60
N ASP A 326 -45.56 6.26 19.02
CA ASP A 326 -45.47 6.47 17.56
C ASP A 326 -44.25 5.76 16.93
N GLU A 327 -43.21 5.53 17.72
CA GLU A 327 -41.95 4.94 17.24
C GLU A 327 -41.80 3.47 17.62
N LYS A 328 -42.72 2.91 18.43
CA LYS A 328 -42.67 1.50 18.85
C LYS A 328 -42.58 0.54 17.68
N VAL A 329 -43.36 0.76 16.63
CA VAL A 329 -43.35 -0.09 15.43
C VAL A 329 -41.97 -0.08 14.77
N LYS A 330 -41.38 1.11 14.61
CA LYS A 330 -40.05 1.28 14.02
C LYS A 330 -38.95 0.62 14.87
N VAL A 331 -39.02 0.76 16.19
CA VAL A 331 -38.09 0.11 17.13
C VAL A 331 -38.23 -1.42 17.07
N THR A 332 -39.45 -1.96 17.03
CA THR A 332 -39.68 -3.40 16.92
C THR A 332 -39.15 -3.97 15.60
N GLU A 333 -39.32 -3.26 14.48
CA GLU A 333 -38.79 -3.67 13.18
C GLU A 333 -37.25 -3.67 13.16
N ALA A 334 -36.63 -2.59 13.65
CA ALA A 334 -35.18 -2.52 13.78
C ALA A 334 -34.62 -3.62 14.69
N LEU A 335 -35.31 -3.91 15.80
CA LEU A 335 -34.94 -4.99 16.72
C LEU A 335 -34.98 -6.36 16.03
N ALA A 336 -36.00 -6.62 15.22
CA ALA A 336 -36.11 -7.86 14.46
C ALA A 336 -34.97 -8.01 13.43
N ILE A 337 -34.59 -6.93 12.75
CA ILE A 337 -33.45 -6.92 11.81
C ILE A 337 -32.14 -7.19 12.55
N VAL A 338 -31.90 -6.51 13.67
CA VAL A 338 -30.69 -6.69 14.48
C VAL A 338 -30.61 -8.11 15.04
N GLU A 339 -31.70 -8.65 15.58
CA GLU A 339 -31.75 -10.01 16.12
C GLU A 339 -31.48 -11.06 15.03
N GLY A 340 -32.14 -10.94 13.88
CA GLY A 340 -31.94 -11.83 12.73
C GLY A 340 -30.50 -11.82 12.24
N ASN A 341 -29.97 -10.63 11.96
CA ASN A 341 -28.59 -10.48 11.50
C ASN A 341 -27.59 -10.99 12.54
N SER A 342 -27.78 -10.68 13.82
CA SER A 342 -26.82 -11.09 14.86
C SER A 342 -26.79 -12.60 15.06
N ARG A 343 -27.95 -13.29 14.97
CA ARG A 343 -28.02 -14.76 15.00
C ARG A 343 -27.27 -15.37 13.82
N ASP A 344 -27.53 -14.87 12.61
CA ASP A 344 -26.90 -15.38 11.39
C ASP A 344 -25.36 -15.20 11.42
N ILE A 345 -24.89 -14.05 11.91
CA ILE A 345 -23.45 -13.80 12.01
C ILE A 345 -22.81 -14.69 13.09
N CYS A 346 -23.49 -14.93 14.22
CA CYS A 346 -22.98 -15.84 15.25
C CYS A 346 -22.84 -17.27 14.75
N LEU A 347 -23.84 -17.77 14.01
CA LEU A 347 -23.79 -19.10 13.42
C LEU A 347 -22.64 -19.23 12.41
N PHE A 348 -22.48 -18.22 11.54
CA PHE A 348 -21.39 -18.21 10.56
C PHE A 348 -20.01 -18.19 11.23
N ARG A 349 -19.86 -17.44 12.32
CA ARG A 349 -18.57 -17.33 13.02
C ARG A 349 -18.22 -18.57 13.82
N ILE A 350 -19.18 -19.22 14.46
CA ILE A 350 -18.94 -20.50 15.15
C ILE A 350 -18.45 -21.54 14.15
N ALA A 351 -19.08 -21.63 12.97
CA ALA A 351 -18.64 -22.51 11.91
C ALA A 351 -17.22 -22.17 11.42
N ALA A 352 -16.90 -20.88 11.23
CA ALA A 352 -15.56 -20.46 10.80
C ALA A 352 -14.47 -20.76 11.84
N ASP A 353 -14.75 -20.53 13.13
CA ASP A 353 -13.80 -20.84 14.20
C ASP A 353 -13.59 -22.36 14.35
N GLU A 354 -14.61 -23.19 14.08
CA GLU A 354 -14.53 -24.66 14.07
C GLU A 354 -13.66 -25.14 12.90
N MET A 355 -13.84 -24.58 11.70
CA MET A 355 -12.99 -24.92 10.54
C MET A 355 -11.51 -24.56 10.76
N ILE A 356 -11.22 -23.46 11.45
CA ILE A 356 -9.83 -23.05 11.76
C ILE A 356 -9.20 -23.97 12.81
N ALA A 357 -9.99 -24.48 13.77
CA ALA A 357 -9.50 -25.40 14.79
C ALA A 357 -9.07 -26.75 14.18
N ASP A 358 -9.86 -27.28 13.25
CA ASP A 358 -9.57 -28.56 12.59
C ASP A 358 -8.32 -28.49 11.70
N SER A 359 -8.06 -27.35 11.05
CA SER A 359 -6.86 -27.16 10.23
C SER A 359 -5.54 -27.03 11.03
N ASN A 360 -5.60 -26.82 12.35
CA ASN A 360 -4.42 -26.70 13.20
C ASN A 360 -4.12 -27.96 14.04
N GLU A 361 -4.92 -29.03 13.92
CA GLU A 361 -4.48 -30.33 14.45
C GLU A 361 -3.38 -30.86 13.53
N PRO A 362 -2.13 -30.99 14.01
CA PRO A 362 -1.05 -31.52 13.19
C PRO A 362 -1.44 -32.94 12.76
N SER A 363 -1.56 -33.13 11.45
CA SER A 363 -1.86 -34.44 10.88
C SER A 363 -0.87 -35.46 11.45
N PRO A 364 -1.34 -36.51 12.16
CA PRO A 364 -0.46 -37.44 12.86
C PRO A 364 0.42 -38.30 11.93
N GLU A 365 0.31 -38.17 10.60
CA GLU A 365 0.99 -39.06 9.64
C GLU A 365 2.22 -38.48 8.93
N GLU A 366 2.54 -37.18 9.02
CA GLU A 366 3.66 -36.59 8.23
C GLU A 366 5.01 -36.50 8.97
N HIS A 367 5.08 -36.81 10.27
CA HIS A 367 6.30 -36.67 11.08
C HIS A 367 7.43 -37.68 10.83
N GLN A 368 7.38 -38.50 9.77
CA GLN A 368 8.40 -39.54 9.53
C GLN A 368 9.28 -39.34 8.29
N ASN A 369 9.02 -38.37 7.41
CA ASN A 369 9.79 -38.24 6.15
C ASN A 369 10.58 -36.93 6.01
N ASP A 370 10.37 -35.93 6.87
CA ASP A 370 10.99 -34.61 6.67
C ASP A 370 12.50 -34.61 6.99
N ASP A 371 12.96 -35.49 7.88
CA ASP A 371 14.40 -35.60 8.19
C ASP A 371 15.22 -36.13 6.99
N GLU A 372 14.62 -36.92 6.08
CA GLU A 372 15.33 -37.52 4.94
C GLU A 372 15.46 -36.56 3.74
N ILE A 373 14.61 -35.54 3.66
CA ILE A 373 14.59 -34.56 2.56
C ILE A 373 15.65 -33.47 2.77
N TRP A 374 15.91 -33.08 4.01
CA TRP A 374 16.90 -32.05 4.34
C TRP A 374 18.34 -32.50 4.09
N ASP A 375 18.67 -33.75 4.39
CA ASP A 375 19.99 -34.32 4.08
C ASP A 375 20.30 -34.30 2.58
N LYS A 376 19.28 -34.43 1.73
CA LYS A 376 19.43 -34.37 0.27
C LYS A 376 19.69 -32.94 -0.23
N TYR A 377 19.02 -31.94 0.35
CA TYR A 377 19.16 -30.54 -0.06
C TYR A 377 20.51 -29.93 0.37
N GLU A 378 21.01 -30.30 1.55
CA GLU A 378 22.30 -29.84 2.05
C GLU A 378 23.47 -30.45 1.24
N GLN A 379 23.27 -31.66 0.71
CA GLN A 379 24.22 -32.33 -0.17
C GLN A 379 24.22 -31.76 -1.61
N GLU A 380 23.07 -31.29 -2.12
CA GLU A 380 23.00 -30.56 -3.40
C GLU A 380 23.58 -29.14 -3.32
N SER A 381 23.39 -28.44 -2.20
CA SER A 381 23.89 -27.06 -2.01
C SER A 381 25.42 -26.99 -1.99
N ARG A 382 26.09 -27.97 -1.36
CA ARG A 382 27.56 -28.07 -1.36
C ARG A 382 28.17 -28.35 -2.74
N ASN A 383 27.42 -28.92 -3.66
CA ASN A 383 27.92 -29.20 -5.02
C ASN A 383 27.77 -28.00 -5.97
N ASN A 384 27.02 -26.96 -5.58
CA ASN A 384 26.75 -25.79 -6.43
C ASN A 384 27.69 -24.59 -6.20
N GLU A 385 28.49 -24.57 -5.14
CA GLU A 385 29.42 -23.45 -4.86
C GLU A 385 30.66 -23.42 -5.77
N ASP A 386 30.99 -24.52 -6.46
CA ASP A 386 32.08 -24.60 -7.44
C ASP A 386 31.62 -24.41 -8.90
N SER A 387 30.33 -24.15 -9.12
CA SER A 387 29.83 -23.77 -10.44
C SER A 387 30.04 -22.27 -10.62
N GLU A 388 31.03 -21.90 -11.45
CA GLU A 388 31.19 -20.55 -12.00
C GLU A 388 29.82 -19.92 -12.25
N PRO A 389 29.58 -18.64 -11.89
CA PRO A 389 28.28 -18.02 -12.08
C PRO A 389 27.91 -18.11 -13.56
N GLU A 390 27.05 -19.09 -13.88
CA GLU A 390 26.55 -19.29 -15.22
C GLU A 390 25.99 -17.94 -15.64
N GLN A 391 26.63 -17.46 -16.69
CA GLN A 391 26.38 -16.27 -17.45
C GLN A 391 24.87 -16.12 -17.63
N TRP A 392 24.22 -15.45 -16.67
CA TRP A 392 22.78 -15.19 -16.72
C TRP A 392 22.50 -14.62 -18.09
N GLY A 393 21.77 -15.40 -18.88
CA GLY A 393 21.43 -15.10 -20.26
C GLY A 393 20.97 -13.66 -20.29
N GLY A 394 21.81 -12.80 -20.86
CA GLY A 394 21.51 -11.40 -21.04
C GLY A 394 20.22 -11.36 -21.84
N SER A 395 19.12 -11.03 -21.16
CA SER A 395 17.84 -10.71 -21.77
C SER A 395 18.15 -9.72 -22.89
N GLN A 396 18.04 -10.24 -24.10
CA GLN A 396 18.20 -9.50 -25.32
C GLN A 396 16.99 -8.56 -25.35
N TYR A 397 17.25 -7.26 -25.43
CA TYR A 397 16.29 -6.14 -25.52
C TYR A 397 15.74 -5.59 -24.20
N GLU A 398 16.58 -4.79 -23.53
CA GLU A 398 16.27 -3.37 -23.34
C GLU A 398 17.52 -2.63 -23.83
N SER A 399 17.53 -2.37 -25.13
CA SER A 399 18.39 -1.32 -25.65
C SER A 399 17.68 -0.03 -25.26
N ASP A 400 18.01 0.52 -24.09
CA ASP A 400 17.81 1.95 -23.87
C ASP A 400 18.34 2.62 -25.14
N PRO A 401 17.53 3.46 -25.82
CA PRO A 401 18.03 4.21 -26.95
C PRO A 401 19.33 4.86 -26.51
N ILE A 402 20.39 4.54 -27.23
CA ILE A 402 21.68 5.17 -27.01
C ILE A 402 21.40 6.66 -27.24
N ASP A 403 21.36 7.42 -26.15
CA ASP A 403 21.47 8.86 -26.17
C ASP A 403 22.87 9.21 -26.68
N ASP A 404 23.08 9.05 -27.99
CA ASP A 404 24.28 9.46 -28.74
C ASP A 404 24.38 11.00 -28.83
N GLU A 405 23.54 11.76 -28.11
CA GLU A 405 23.59 13.22 -28.09
C GLU A 405 24.78 13.80 -27.28
N TYR A 406 25.56 13.00 -26.57
CA TYR A 406 26.61 13.52 -25.69
C TYR A 406 28.02 13.70 -26.31
N LEU A 407 28.22 13.46 -27.61
CA LEU A 407 29.54 13.66 -28.25
C LEU A 407 29.65 14.91 -29.15
N ASN A 408 28.63 15.78 -29.22
CA ASN A 408 28.66 16.96 -30.10
C ASN A 408 28.68 18.33 -29.41
N ASN A 409 29.00 18.40 -28.11
CA ASN A 409 29.08 19.66 -27.38
C ASN A 409 30.54 20.07 -27.03
N GLU A 410 31.42 20.15 -28.04
CA GLU A 410 32.65 20.97 -27.98
C GLU A 410 32.38 22.44 -28.37
N HIS A 411 31.21 22.97 -28.00
CA HIS A 411 30.89 24.40 -28.12
C HIS A 411 30.56 25.04 -26.76
N LEU A 412 31.30 24.64 -25.72
CA LEU A 412 31.35 25.38 -24.47
C LEU A 412 32.29 26.56 -24.65
N GLY A 413 31.65 27.71 -24.88
CA GLY A 413 32.29 28.98 -25.09
C GLY A 413 33.28 29.33 -23.98
N LEU A 414 34.39 29.91 -24.41
CA LEU A 414 35.22 30.79 -23.61
C LEU A 414 34.32 31.80 -22.87
N MET A 415 34.01 31.56 -21.60
CA MET A 415 33.71 32.66 -20.71
C MET A 415 35.05 33.35 -20.42
N GLN A 416 35.23 34.48 -21.09
CA GLN A 416 36.28 35.44 -20.78
C GLN A 416 36.14 35.88 -19.33
N ASP A 417 37.18 35.64 -18.54
CA ASP A 417 37.39 36.25 -17.24
C ASP A 417 37.40 37.78 -17.40
N HIS A 418 36.26 38.41 -17.16
CA HIS A 418 36.21 39.84 -16.96
C HIS A 418 36.87 40.16 -15.61
N HIS A 419 38.13 40.58 -15.69
CA HIS A 419 38.83 41.28 -14.63
C HIS A 419 37.94 42.36 -14.00
N ASN A 420 37.73 42.21 -12.70
CA ASN A 420 37.08 43.18 -11.85
C ASN A 420 38.12 44.27 -11.50
N PRO A 421 37.95 45.54 -11.89
CA PRO A 421 38.88 46.58 -11.50
C PRO A 421 38.69 46.97 -10.03
N SER A 422 39.77 46.84 -9.29
CA SER A 422 40.08 47.46 -8.00
C SER A 422 39.35 48.79 -7.77
N TYR A 423 38.42 48.80 -6.82
CA TYR A 423 37.90 50.02 -6.21
C TYR A 423 38.86 50.40 -5.07
N SER A 424 39.79 51.31 -5.35
CA SER A 424 40.49 52.08 -4.32
C SER A 424 39.82 53.44 -4.17
N ASP A 425 40.02 54.01 -2.98
CA ASP A 425 39.80 55.41 -2.60
C ASP A 425 38.40 55.74 -2.10
N TYR A 426 38.20 55.54 -0.80
CA TYR A 426 37.76 56.59 0.14
C TYR A 426 38.12 56.15 1.57
N TYR A 427 39.27 56.62 2.08
CA TYR A 427 39.44 57.32 3.37
C TYR A 427 40.91 57.60 3.67
#